data_AF-A0A3A2ZAP3-F1
#
_entry.id   AF-A0A3A2ZAP3-F1
#
_cell.length_a   1.000
_cell.length_b   1.000
_cell.length_c   1.000
_cell.angle_alpha   90.00
_cell.angle_beta   90.00
_cell.angle_gamma   90.00
#
_symmetry.space_group_name_H-M   'P 1'
#
loop_
_entity.id
_entity.type
_entity.pdbx_description
1 polymer ?
#
loop_
_entity_poly.entity_id
_entity_poly.type
_entity_poly.pdbx_seq_one_letter_code
_entity_poly.pdbx_strand_id
1 'polypeptide(L)'
;MSQEPYAQQVLSLIQSADLENTEHKLLTFFIEDAVDPTRAAKYISNRIELKGSNSKEQVLRSISHDWKRLLERCMCFVPVYLALPA
;
A
#
# COMPACT_ATOMS: atom_id res chain seq x y z
N MET A 1 -14.25 16.35 -13.81
CA MET A 1 -13.48 16.83 -12.63
C MET A 1 -12.28 15.93 -12.51
N SER A 2 -11.12 16.39 -12.94
CA SER A 2 -9.90 15.58 -13.07
C SER A 2 -9.39 15.19 -11.68
N GLN A 3 -9.51 13.91 -11.34
CA GLN A 3 -9.18 13.32 -10.04
C GLN A 3 -7.67 13.13 -9.81
N GLU A 4 -6.84 13.62 -10.72
CA GLU A 4 -5.39 13.42 -10.75
C GLU A 4 -4.51 14.24 -9.78
N PRO A 5 -4.95 15.30 -9.06
CA PRO A 5 -4.04 16.03 -8.18
C PRO A 5 -3.79 15.32 -6.84
N TYR A 6 -4.67 14.43 -6.39
CA TYR A 6 -4.63 13.90 -5.03
C TYR A 6 -3.72 12.67 -4.88
N ALA A 7 -3.77 11.74 -5.82
CA ALA A 7 -2.86 10.59 -5.83
C ALA A 7 -1.40 11.05 -5.89
N GLN A 8 -1.12 12.08 -6.70
CA GLN A 8 0.22 12.65 -6.82
C GLN A 8 0.73 13.30 -5.52
N GLN A 9 -0.13 13.97 -4.77
CA GLN A 9 0.24 14.53 -3.45
C GLN A 9 0.66 13.44 -2.47
N VAL A 10 -0.09 12.34 -2.43
CA VAL A 10 0.24 11.20 -1.55
C VAL A 10 1.51 10.50 -2.02
N LEU A 11 1.74 10.39 -3.33
CA LEU A 11 3.00 9.87 -3.87
C LEU A 11 4.20 10.74 -3.48
N SER A 12 4.08 12.07 -3.56
CA SER A 12 5.13 12.99 -3.07
C SER A 12 5.35 12.84 -1.56
N LEU A 13 4.28 12.62 -0.78
CA LEU A 13 4.39 12.34 0.65
C LEU A 13 5.19 11.06 0.90
N ILE A 14 4.88 9.98 0.18
CA ILE A 14 5.60 8.69 0.26
C ILE A 14 7.07 8.89 -0.10
N GLN A 15 7.37 9.60 -1.19
CA GLN A 15 8.74 9.86 -1.64
C GLN A 15 9.56 10.70 -0.63
N SER A 16 8.89 11.57 0.14
CA SER A 16 9.53 12.40 1.18
C SER A 16 9.73 11.70 2.53
N ALA A 17 9.18 10.50 2.70
CA ALA A 17 9.27 9.76 3.94
C ALA A 17 10.58 8.98 4.02
N ASP A 18 11.15 8.86 5.22
CA ASP A 18 12.34 8.04 5.45
C ASP A 18 11.95 6.55 5.48
N LEU A 19 11.93 5.91 4.31
CA LEU A 19 11.56 4.50 4.11
C LEU A 19 12.66 3.75 3.37
N GLU A 20 12.66 2.43 3.47
CA GLU A 20 13.54 1.60 2.63
C GLU A 20 13.10 1.64 1.16
N ASN A 21 14.03 1.39 0.23
CA ASN A 21 13.75 1.38 -1.21
C ASN A 21 12.59 0.43 -1.58
N THR A 22 12.52 -0.72 -0.93
CA THR A 22 11.46 -1.73 -1.08
C THR A 22 10.11 -1.23 -0.57
N GLU A 23 10.09 -0.48 0.54
CA GLU A 23 8.88 0.09 1.12
C GLU A 23 8.32 1.19 0.22
N HIS A 24 9.19 2.08 -0.29
CA HIS A 24 8.79 3.09 -1.28
C HIS A 24 8.15 2.44 -2.51
N LYS A 25 8.82 1.46 -3.12
CA LYS A 25 8.30 0.79 -4.32
C LYS A 25 6.95 0.13 -4.05
N LEU A 26 6.81 -0.58 -2.93
CA LEU A 26 5.57 -1.25 -2.58
C LEU A 26 4.42 -0.25 -2.44
N LEU A 27 4.63 0.85 -1.71
CA LEU A 27 3.59 1.85 -1.47
C LEU A 27 3.27 2.68 -2.72
N THR A 28 4.25 2.95 -3.56
CA THR A 28 4.05 3.59 -4.87
C THR A 28 3.20 2.70 -5.77
N PHE A 29 3.56 1.42 -5.93
CA PHE A 29 2.78 0.48 -6.74
C PHE A 29 1.39 0.23 -6.17
N PHE A 30 1.24 0.25 -4.84
CA PHE A 30 -0.07 0.16 -4.20
C PHE A 30 -1.03 1.29 -4.65
N ILE A 31 -0.51 2.47 -5.02
CA ILE A 31 -1.32 3.57 -5.55
C ILE A 31 -1.44 3.47 -7.07
N GLU A 32 -0.31 3.33 -7.78
CA GLU A 32 -0.26 3.38 -9.25
C GLU A 32 -0.98 2.21 -9.91
N ASP A 33 -0.87 1.01 -9.35
CA ASP A 33 -1.46 -0.23 -9.90
C ASP A 33 -2.84 -0.54 -9.30
N ALA A 34 -3.37 0.34 -8.44
CA ALA A 34 -4.69 0.15 -7.87
C ALA A 34 -5.78 0.31 -8.95
N VAL A 35 -6.84 -0.49 -8.82
CA VAL A 35 -8.08 -0.33 -9.61
C VAL A 35 -8.66 1.09 -9.47
N ASP A 36 -8.46 1.74 -8.31
CA ASP A 36 -8.78 3.15 -8.08
C ASP A 36 -7.61 3.82 -7.32
N PRO A 37 -6.69 4.49 -8.05
CA PRO A 37 -5.53 5.16 -7.46
C PRO A 37 -5.91 6.27 -6.47
N THR A 38 -7.02 6.97 -6.72
CA THR A 38 -7.49 8.03 -5.81
C THR A 38 -7.94 7.44 -4.48
N ARG A 39 -8.65 6.32 -4.51
CA ARG A 39 -9.12 5.63 -3.31
C ARG A 39 -7.96 5.01 -2.53
N ALA A 40 -6.96 4.44 -3.21
CA ALA A 40 -5.74 3.96 -2.60
C ALA A 40 -4.95 5.08 -1.90
N ALA A 41 -4.80 6.23 -2.57
CA ALA A 41 -4.17 7.41 -1.99
C ALA A 41 -4.93 7.94 -0.76
N LYS A 42 -6.27 8.03 -0.83
CA LYS A 42 -7.13 8.43 0.30
C LYS A 42 -6.99 7.48 1.50
N TYR A 43 -6.90 6.18 1.24
CA TYR A 43 -6.68 5.20 2.30
C TYR A 43 -5.37 5.48 3.07
N ILE A 44 -4.28 5.76 2.36
CA ILE A 44 -2.99 6.08 2.97
C ILE A 44 -3.06 7.41 3.75
N SER A 45 -3.61 8.48 3.16
CA SER A 45 -3.75 9.77 3.85
C SER A 45 -4.56 9.64 5.13
N ASN A 46 -5.74 8.99 5.06
CA ASN A 46 -6.59 8.78 6.22
C ASN A 46 -5.86 7.99 7.32
N ARG A 47 -5.09 6.96 6.95
CA ARG A 47 -4.31 6.18 7.93
C ARG A 47 -3.26 7.04 8.64
N ILE A 48 -2.63 7.98 7.94
CA ILE A 48 -1.65 8.91 8.51
C ILE A 48 -2.33 9.89 9.46
N GLU A 49 -3.43 10.49 9.01
CA GLU A 49 -4.22 11.47 9.80
C GLU A 49 -4.79 10.85 11.08
N LEU A 50 -5.35 9.63 11.00
CA LEU A 50 -5.96 8.94 12.15
C LEU A 50 -4.95 8.53 13.22
N LYS A 51 -3.67 8.36 12.86
CA LYS A 51 -2.63 7.85 13.77
C LYS A 51 -1.91 8.94 14.55
N GLY A 52 -2.29 10.23 14.40
CA GLY A 52 -2.09 11.39 15.28
C GLY A 52 -0.73 11.60 15.96
N SER A 53 -0.33 10.66 16.82
CA SER A 53 0.93 10.65 17.56
C SER A 53 2.07 9.85 16.91
N ASN A 54 1.78 9.06 15.87
CA ASN A 54 2.79 8.28 15.16
C ASN A 54 3.38 9.11 14.02
N SER A 55 4.68 8.94 13.75
CA SER A 55 5.27 9.58 12.56
C SER A 55 4.68 8.96 11.29
N LYS A 56 4.64 9.74 10.20
CA LYS A 56 4.16 9.26 8.89
C LYS A 56 4.88 7.98 8.45
N GLU A 57 6.17 7.87 8.74
CA GLU A 57 7.00 6.69 8.47
C GLU A 57 6.49 5.46 9.21
N GLN A 58 6.16 5.57 10.50
CA GLN A 58 5.62 4.45 11.28
C GLN A 58 4.30 3.93 10.69
N VAL A 59 3.44 4.84 10.21
CA VAL A 59 2.18 4.47 9.56
C VAL A 59 2.43 3.77 8.22
N LEU A 60 3.32 4.32 7.39
CA LEU A 60 3.65 3.76 6.08
C LEU A 60 4.30 2.37 6.21
N ARG A 61 5.21 2.17 7.16
CA ARG A 61 5.79 0.85 7.48
C ARG A 61 4.73 -0.15 7.94
N SER A 62 3.77 0.29 8.76
CA SER A 62 2.63 -0.54 9.17
C SER A 62 1.77 -0.96 7.98
N ILE A 63 1.51 -0.06 7.03
CA ILE A 63 0.75 -0.39 5.81
C ILE A 63 1.51 -1.42 4.97
N SER A 64 2.81 -1.22 4.75
CA SER A 64 3.66 -2.18 4.04
C SER A 64 3.66 -3.57 4.69
N HIS A 65 3.71 -3.61 6.03
CA HIS A 65 3.66 -4.87 6.77
C HIS A 65 2.28 -5.54 6.69
N ASP A 66 1.19 -4.79 6.81
CA ASP A 66 -0.18 -5.31 6.65
C ASP A 66 -0.36 -5.91 5.24
N TRP A 67 0.20 -5.26 4.22
CA TRP A 67 0.15 -5.73 2.84
C TRP A 67 0.91 -7.05 2.65
N LYS A 68 2.12 -7.16 3.20
CA LYS A 68 2.89 -8.42 3.19
C LYS A 68 2.11 -9.55 3.85
N ARG A 69 1.52 -9.32 5.02
CA ARG A 69 0.67 -10.32 5.72
C ARG A 69 -0.55 -10.73 4.91
N LEU A 70 -1.17 -9.80 4.20
CA LEU A 70 -2.31 -10.10 3.33
C LEU A 70 -1.87 -11.02 2.18
N LEU A 71 -0.75 -10.71 1.53
CA LEU A 71 -0.19 -11.53 0.46
C LEU A 71 0.16 -12.94 0.96
N GLU A 72 0.80 -13.07 2.11
CA GLU A 72 1.10 -14.36 2.74
C GLU A 72 -0.18 -15.18 2.95
N ARG A 73 -1.23 -14.56 3.48
CA ARG A 73 -2.53 -15.23 3.71
C ARG A 73 -3.21 -15.64 2.40
N CYS A 74 -3.14 -14.81 1.37
CA CYS A 74 -3.71 -15.11 0.06
C CYS A 74 -2.91 -16.19 -0.68
N MET A 75 -1.57 -16.20 -0.55
CA MET A 75 -0.70 -17.21 -1.15
C MET A 75 -0.69 -18.54 -0.39
N CYS A 76 -1.00 -18.57 0.91
CA CYS A 76 -1.32 -19.83 1.60
C CYS A 76 -2.62 -20.47 1.07
N PHE A 77 -3.43 -19.72 0.32
CA PHE A 77 -4.64 -20.19 -0.34
C PHE A 77 -4.36 -20.63 -1.79
N VAL A 78 -3.19 -21.24 -2.06
CA VAL A 78 -3.04 -22.03 -3.29
C VAL A 78 -4.01 -23.21 -3.18
N PRO A 79 -5.00 -23.32 -4.07
CA PRO A 79 -5.97 -24.39 -3.99
C PRO A 79 -5.27 -25.73 -4.27
N VAL A 80 -5.65 -26.75 -3.52
CA VAL A 80 -5.27 -28.16 -3.71
C VAL A 80 -5.49 -28.67 -5.15
N TYR A 81 -6.23 -27.94 -5.99
CA TYR A 81 -6.50 -28.26 -7.39
C TYR A 81 -5.30 -28.11 -8.35
N LEU A 82 -4.17 -27.50 -7.94
CA LEU A 82 -2.92 -27.55 -8.72
C LEU A 82 -2.06 -28.79 -8.42
N ALA A 83 -2.47 -29.64 -7.47
CA ALA A 83 -1.70 -30.78 -7.00
C ALA A 83 -2.30 -32.15 -7.38
N LEU A 84 -3.24 -32.21 -8.33
CA LEU A 84 -3.71 -33.48 -8.89
C LEU A 84 -2.87 -33.84 -10.11
N PRO A 85 -2.12 -34.97 -10.10
CA PRO A 85 -1.56 -35.51 -11.33
C PRO A 85 -2.71 -35.90 -12.27
N ALA A 86 -2.53 -35.60 -13.55
CA ALA A 86 -3.45 -35.93 -14.64
C ALA A 86 -3.69 -37.44 -14.76
#